data_AF-A0A120K8J3-F1
#
_entry.id   AF-A0A120K8J3-F1
#
_cell.length_a   1.000
_cell.length_b   1.000
_cell.length_c   1.000
_cell.angle_alpha   90.00
_cell.angle_beta   90.00
_cell.angle_gamma   90.00
#
_symmetry.space_group_name_H-M   'P 1'
#
loop_
_entity.id
_entity.type
_entity.pdbx_description
1 polymer ?
#
loop_
_entity_poly.entity_id
_entity_poly.type
_entity_poly.pdbx_seq_one_letter_code
_entity_poly.pdbx_strand_id
1 'polypeptide(L)'
;PALKSNWLPFHASVSIVADGFLALACIGGIMYLLQEREIKRKQFGLFFSRLPSLEALDRLNHHCLSVGFPLLTLGIISGSVWAKQAWGAYWHWDPKETWS
;
A
#
# COMPACT_ATOMS: atom_id res chain seq x y z
N PRO A 1 -19.93 -1.19 -23.27
CA PRO A 1 -19.45 -2.40 -22.55
C PRO A 1 -18.57 -1.99 -21.35
N ALA A 2 -18.84 -2.52 -20.15
CA ALA A 2 -18.21 -2.06 -18.88
C ALA A 2 -16.66 -2.09 -18.86
N LEU A 3 -16.05 -2.93 -19.71
CA LEU A 3 -14.60 -3.06 -19.88
C LEU A 3 -13.99 -2.08 -20.90
N LYS A 4 -14.81 -1.32 -21.64
CA LYS A 4 -14.34 -0.30 -22.60
C LYS A 4 -14.46 1.10 -22.00
N SER A 5 -13.73 1.36 -20.91
CA SER A 5 -13.64 2.68 -20.29
C SER A 5 -12.17 3.00 -19.98
N ASN A 6 -11.76 4.24 -20.22
CA ASN A 6 -10.42 4.73 -19.88
C ASN A 6 -10.20 4.85 -18.36
N TRP A 7 -11.28 4.80 -17.57
CA TRP A 7 -11.21 4.87 -16.11
C TRP A 7 -10.74 3.58 -15.47
N LEU A 8 -11.07 2.42 -16.07
CA LEU A 8 -10.65 1.12 -15.56
C LEU A 8 -9.11 0.94 -15.55
N PRO A 9 -8.38 1.16 -16.67
CA PRO A 9 -6.93 1.03 -16.65
C PRO A 9 -6.26 2.10 -15.78
N PHE A 10 -6.82 3.32 -15.70
CA PHE A 10 -6.31 4.36 -14.82
C PHE A 10 -6.43 3.93 -13.35
N HIS A 11 -7.63 3.55 -12.91
CA HIS A 11 -7.87 3.04 -11.55
C HIS A 11 -6.95 1.86 -11.22
N ALA A 12 -6.91 0.84 -12.08
CA ALA A 12 -6.10 -0.35 -11.85
C ALA A 12 -4.60 0.01 -11.73
N SER A 13 -4.08 0.89 -12.59
CA SER A 13 -2.67 1.29 -12.54
C SER A 13 -2.32 2.03 -11.25
N VAL A 14 -3.17 2.97 -10.81
CA VAL A 14 -2.95 3.74 -9.59
C VAL A 14 -3.04 2.85 -8.35
N SER A 15 -4.02 1.95 -8.29
CA SER A 15 -4.18 0.99 -7.18
C SER A 15 -2.98 0.05 -7.07
N ILE A 16 -2.51 -0.54 -8.18
CA ILE A 16 -1.35 -1.45 -8.16
C ILE A 16 -0.09 -0.75 -7.64
N VAL A 17 0.14 0.51 -8.06
CA VAL A 17 1.30 1.28 -7.57
C VAL A 17 1.14 1.62 -6.09
N ALA A 18 -0.07 2.01 -5.64
CA ALA A 18 -0.35 2.28 -4.23
C ALA A 18 -0.06 1.04 -3.36
N ASP A 19 -0.59 -0.12 -3.76
CA ASP A 19 -0.39 -1.38 -3.06
C ASP A 19 1.09 -1.79 -3.02
N GLY A 20 1.83 -1.53 -4.10
CA GLY A 20 3.28 -1.73 -4.14
C GLY A 20 4.01 -0.93 -3.06
N PHE A 21 3.70 0.36 -2.91
CA PHE A 21 4.29 1.19 -1.86
C PHE A 21 3.87 0.73 -0.45
N LEU A 22 2.61 0.38 -0.24
CA LEU A 22 2.13 -0.10 1.06
C LEU A 22 2.71 -1.47 1.43
N ALA A 23 2.90 -2.36 0.46
CA ALA A 23 3.57 -3.64 0.66
C ALA A 23 5.04 -3.45 1.07
N LEU A 24 5.76 -2.50 0.43
CA LEU A 24 7.11 -2.14 0.83
C LEU A 24 7.17 -1.56 2.25
N ALA A 25 6.21 -0.70 2.63
CA ALA A 25 6.09 -0.19 3.99
C ALA A 25 5.80 -1.31 5.01
N CYS A 26 4.98 -2.30 4.66
CA CYS A 26 4.70 -3.45 5.51
C CYS A 26 5.97 -4.29 5.74
N ILE A 27 6.69 -4.61 4.67
CA ILE A 27 7.97 -5.35 4.74
C ILE A 27 9.00 -4.56 5.56
N GLY A 28 9.15 -3.25 5.30
CA GLY A 28 10.04 -2.36 6.04
C GLY A 28 9.68 -2.27 7.52
N GLY A 29 8.39 -2.21 7.86
CA GLY A 29 7.89 -2.25 9.23
C GLY A 29 8.22 -3.55 9.96
N ILE A 30 8.06 -4.71 9.29
CA ILE A 30 8.46 -6.01 9.86
C ILE A 30 9.97 -6.02 10.12
N MET A 31 10.78 -5.57 9.17
CA MET A 31 12.23 -5.47 9.34
C MET A 31 12.60 -4.57 10.52
N TYR A 32 11.93 -3.41 10.65
CA TYR A 32 12.14 -2.47 11.76
C TYR A 32 11.88 -3.14 13.11
N LEU A 33 10.72 -3.79 13.26
CA LEU A 33 10.34 -4.46 14.51
C LEU A 33 11.28 -5.62 14.87
N LEU A 34 11.73 -6.39 13.88
CA LEU A 34 12.71 -7.47 14.10
C LEU A 34 14.05 -6.92 14.62
N GLN A 35 14.53 -5.84 14.01
CA GLN A 35 15.81 -5.25 14.40
C GLN A 35 15.74 -4.51 15.74
N GLU A 36 14.64 -3.78 15.99
CA GLU A 36 14.40 -3.13 17.28
C GLU A 36 14.35 -4.16 18.40
N ARG A 37 13.71 -5.32 18.16
CA ARG A 37 13.64 -6.43 19.10
C ARG A 37 15.03 -6.98 19.44
N GLU A 38 15.89 -7.23 18.45
CA GLU A 38 17.25 -7.73 18.67
C GLU A 38 18.10 -6.73 19.47
N ILE A 39 18.02 -5.43 19.13
CA ILE A 39 18.72 -4.35 19.85
C ILE A 39 18.27 -4.30 21.32
N LYS A 40 16.96 -4.31 21.58
CA LYS A 40 16.41 -4.30 22.94
C LYS A 40 16.81 -5.53 23.75
N ARG A 41 16.93 -6.69 23.11
CA ARG A 41 17.37 -7.94 23.75
C ARG A 41 18.89 -8.05 23.89
N LYS A 42 19.66 -7.08 23.36
CA LYS A 42 21.14 -7.11 23.27
C LYS A 42 21.66 -8.38 22.58
N GLN A 43 20.86 -8.91 21.66
CA GLN A 43 21.21 -10.07 20.85
C GLN A 43 21.63 -9.52 19.49
N PHE A 44 22.93 -9.61 19.18
CA PHE A 44 23.47 -9.15 17.91
C PHE A 44 23.49 -10.32 16.91
N GLY A 45 22.30 -10.86 16.63
CA GLY A 45 22.12 -11.99 15.72
C GLY A 45 22.18 -11.63 14.23
N LEU A 46 21.72 -12.57 13.40
CA LEU A 46 21.71 -12.48 11.93
C LEU A 46 20.96 -11.26 11.38
N PHE A 47 19.89 -10.83 12.04
CA PHE A 47 19.10 -9.68 11.61
C PHE A 47 19.82 -8.35 11.85
N PHE A 48 20.57 -8.23 12.95
CA PHE A 48 21.33 -7.01 13.24
C PHE A 48 22.44 -6.74 12.23
N SER A 49 23.06 -7.80 11.68
CA SER A 49 24.17 -7.68 10.71
C SER A 49 23.73 -7.54 9.25
N ARG A 50 22.49 -7.92 8.91
CA ARG A 50 21.98 -7.90 7.53
C ARG A 50 20.95 -6.83 7.25
N LEU A 51 20.21 -6.36 8.26
CA LEU A 51 19.18 -5.35 8.07
C LEU A 51 19.79 -3.92 8.12
N PRO A 52 19.21 -2.95 7.38
CA PRO A 52 19.60 -1.54 7.43
C PRO A 52 19.46 -0.96 8.85
N SER A 53 19.92 0.27 9.12
CA SER A 53 19.66 0.88 10.44
C SER A 53 18.16 1.14 10.67
N LEU A 54 17.74 1.23 11.94
CA LEU A 54 16.36 1.61 12.30
C LEU A 54 15.95 2.95 11.64
N GLU A 55 16.87 3.91 11.59
CA GLU A 55 16.62 5.19 10.92
C GLU A 55 16.42 5.03 9.41
N ALA A 56 17.18 4.15 8.74
CA ALA A 56 17.00 3.89 7.32
C ALA A 56 15.64 3.21 7.04
N LEU A 57 15.24 2.27 7.89
CA LEU A 57 13.94 1.60 7.81
C LEU A 57 12.78 2.56 8.10
N ASP A 58 12.94 3.48 9.05
CA ASP A 58 11.95 4.52 9.33
C ASP A 58 11.80 5.50 8.17
N ARG A 59 12.91 5.97 7.59
CA ARG A 59 12.89 6.82 6.38
C ARG A 59 12.23 6.11 5.19
N LEU A 60 12.53 4.82 4.99
CA LEU A 60 11.89 4.00 3.96
C LEU A 60 10.38 3.95 4.18
N ASN A 61 9.94 3.58 5.39
CA ASN A 61 8.51 3.50 5.72
C ASN A 61 7.82 4.86 5.55
N HIS A 62 8.43 5.94 6.04
CA HIS A 62 7.87 7.28 5.90
C HIS A 62 7.67 7.64 4.43
N HIS A 63 8.68 7.39 3.59
CA HIS A 63 8.57 7.64 2.16
C HIS A 63 7.47 6.80 1.51
N CYS A 64 7.48 5.48 1.75
CA CYS A 64 6.49 4.56 1.21
C CYS A 64 5.06 4.93 1.62
N LEU A 65 4.83 5.29 2.88
CA LEU A 65 3.50 5.70 3.36
C LEU A 65 3.09 7.07 2.80
N SER A 66 4.01 8.02 2.74
CA SER A 66 3.74 9.36 2.20
C SER A 66 3.29 9.36 0.74
N VAL A 67 3.75 8.37 -0.04
CA VAL A 67 3.39 8.19 -1.45
C VAL A 67 2.22 7.21 -1.61
N GLY A 68 2.27 6.06 -0.92
CA GLY A 68 1.28 5.00 -1.05
C GLY A 68 -0.11 5.41 -0.59
N PHE A 69 -0.22 6.17 0.51
CA PHE A 69 -1.53 6.56 1.06
C PHE A 69 -2.30 7.54 0.14
N PRO A 70 -1.69 8.61 -0.39
CA PRO A 70 -2.36 9.45 -1.40
C PRO A 70 -2.72 8.68 -2.67
N LEU A 71 -1.85 7.79 -3.15
CA LEU A 71 -2.14 6.97 -4.33
C LEU A 71 -3.33 6.03 -4.09
N LEU A 72 -3.41 5.38 -2.93
CA LEU A 72 -4.55 4.56 -2.55
C LEU A 72 -5.84 5.38 -2.54
N THR A 73 -5.78 6.60 -1.99
CA THR A 73 -6.92 7.53 -1.97
C THR A 73 -7.39 7.86 -3.39
N LEU A 74 -6.46 8.14 -4.31
CA LEU A 74 -6.76 8.35 -5.73
C LEU A 74 -7.32 7.09 -6.40
N GLY A 75 -6.81 5.92 -6.03
CA GLY A 75 -7.34 4.61 -6.43
C GLY A 75 -8.81 4.46 -6.04
N ILE A 76 -9.16 4.72 -4.79
CA ILE A 76 -10.56 4.65 -4.29
C ILE A 76 -11.46 5.64 -5.05
N ILE A 77 -11.02 6.89 -5.21
CA ILE A 77 -11.80 7.91 -5.93
C ILE A 77 -12.03 7.49 -7.39
N SER A 78 -10.98 7.10 -8.10
CA SER A 78 -11.09 6.67 -9.50
C SER A 78 -11.93 5.39 -9.66
N GLY A 79 -11.86 4.48 -8.69
CA GLY A 79 -12.70 3.28 -8.63
C GLY A 79 -14.18 3.64 -8.52
N SER A 80 -14.54 4.59 -7.65
CA SER A 80 -15.93 5.07 -7.51
C SER A 80 -16.47 5.70 -8.81
N VAL A 81 -15.63 6.43 -9.55
CA VAL A 81 -15.99 7.04 -10.83
C VAL A 81 -16.25 5.96 -11.89
N TRP A 82 -15.41 4.93 -11.94
CA TRP A 82 -15.63 3.79 -12.82
C TRP A 82 -16.89 3.00 -12.43
N ALA A 83 -17.14 2.78 -11.13
CA ALA A 83 -18.33 2.08 -10.64
C ALA A 83 -19.63 2.75 -11.14
N LYS A 84 -19.70 4.08 -11.11
CA LYS A 84 -20.85 4.82 -11.68
C LYS A 84 -21.03 4.55 -13.17
N GLN A 85 -19.95 4.49 -13.94
CA GLN A 85 -20.03 4.23 -15.38
C GLN A 85 -20.41 2.78 -15.70
N ALA A 86 -19.98 1.82 -14.87
CA ALA A 86 -20.22 0.40 -15.09
C ALA A 86 -21.59 -0.05 -14.58
N TRP A 87 -22.02 0.45 -13.42
CA TRP A 87 -23.18 -0.05 -12.66
C TRP A 87 -24.24 1.02 -12.36
N GLY A 88 -23.99 2.29 -12.70
CA GLY A 88 -24.95 3.37 -12.53
C GLY A 88 -24.93 4.08 -11.17
N ALA A 89 -24.21 3.54 -10.18
CA ALA A 89 -23.98 4.20 -8.89
C ALA A 89 -22.50 4.16 -8.48
N TYR A 90 -22.09 5.14 -7.65
CA TYR A 90 -20.71 5.27 -7.18
C TYR A 90 -20.29 4.19 -6.18
N TRP A 91 -21.26 3.59 -5.47
CA TRP A 91 -21.03 2.61 -4.42
C TRP A 91 -22.32 1.84 -4.13
N HIS A 92 -22.23 0.52 -4.03
CA HIS A 92 -23.31 -0.42 -3.74
C HIS A 92 -23.10 -1.22 -2.46
N TRP A 93 -22.01 -0.98 -1.70
CA TRP A 93 -21.68 -1.70 -0.47
C TRP A 93 -21.51 -3.21 -0.66
N ASP A 94 -21.19 -3.65 -1.88
CA ASP A 94 -20.97 -5.06 -2.10
C ASP A 94 -19.58 -5.49 -1.60
N PRO A 95 -19.36 -6.81 -1.39
CA PRO A 95 -18.11 -7.29 -0.82
C PRO A 95 -16.88 -6.92 -1.65
N LYS A 96 -17.02 -6.75 -2.96
CA LYS A 96 -15.90 -6.37 -3.83
C LYS A 96 -15.50 -4.90 -3.68
N GLU A 97 -16.44 -4.01 -3.37
CA GLU A 97 -16.15 -2.60 -3.13
C GLU A 97 -15.60 -2.38 -1.71
N THR A 98 -16.07 -3.16 -0.73
CA THR A 98 -15.75 -2.93 0.70
C THR A 98 -14.57 -3.73 1.24
N TRP A 99 -14.26 -4.91 0.68
CA TRP A 99 -13.27 -5.85 1.25
C TRP A 99 -12.18 -6.33 0.28
N SER A 100 -12.25 -5.98 -1.00
CA SER A 100 -11.19 -6.32 -1.97
C SER A 100 -10.08 -5.30 -1.95
#